data_AF-N0BCB1-F1
#
_entry.id   AF-N0BCB1-F1
#
_cell.length_a   1.000
_cell.length_b   1.000
_cell.length_c   1.000
_cell.angle_alpha   90.00
_cell.angle_beta   90.00
_cell.angle_gamma   90.00
#
_symmetry.space_group_name_H-M   'P 1'
#
loop_
_entity.id
_entity.type
_entity.pdbx_description
1 polymer ?
#
loop_
_entity_poly.entity_id
_entity_poly.type
_entity_poly.pdbx_seq_one_letter_code
_entity_poly.pdbx_strand_id
1 'polypeptide(L)'
;MKFAAYTEETIWAVEDTEEAARSEGEATMQEMGASAEAASLKVAPIDDDLVEALAQAETTGEDVLFDLIDGELCEVETVEG
;
A
#
# COMPACT_ATOMS: atom_id res chain seq x y z
N MET A 1 -4.89 10.76 8.38
CA MET A 1 -3.84 10.73 7.34
C MET A 1 -2.84 9.67 7.74
N LYS A 2 -2.82 8.58 6.98
CA LYS A 2 -1.85 7.49 7.10
C LYS A 2 -0.89 7.56 5.93
N PHE A 3 0.11 6.70 5.94
CA PHE A 3 1.07 6.53 4.88
C PHE A 3 1.16 5.06 4.52
N ALA A 4 1.23 4.78 3.22
CA ALA A 4 1.41 3.44 2.71
C ALA A 4 2.81 3.30 2.12
N ALA A 5 3.49 2.23 2.51
CA ALA A 5 4.71 1.78 1.85
C ALA A 5 4.34 0.81 0.74
N TYR A 6 4.70 1.15 -0.49
CA TYR A 6 4.22 0.46 -1.68
C TYR A 6 5.32 0.29 -2.73
N THR A 7 5.19 -0.75 -3.52
CA THR A 7 5.83 -0.90 -4.83
C THR A 7 4.80 -0.69 -5.93
N GLU A 8 5.20 -0.77 -7.19
CA GLU A 8 4.31 -0.56 -8.34
C GLU A 8 3.06 -1.45 -8.32
N GLU A 9 3.12 -2.61 -7.66
CA GLU A 9 2.06 -3.63 -7.70
C GLU A 9 1.46 -3.94 -6.32
N THR A 10 2.14 -3.59 -5.22
CA THR A 10 1.78 -4.08 -3.88
C THR A 10 1.95 -3.00 -2.82
N ILE A 11 0.96 -2.89 -1.93
CA ILE A 11 1.08 -2.17 -0.66
C ILE A 11 1.60 -3.15 0.39
N TRP A 12 2.74 -2.82 0.99
CA TRP A 12 3.45 -3.69 1.93
C TRP A 12 3.13 -3.36 3.39
N ALA A 13 2.86 -2.10 3.70
CA ALA A 13 2.50 -1.67 5.04
C ALA A 13 1.72 -0.35 4.99
N VAL A 14 0.86 -0.11 5.99
CA VAL A 14 0.08 1.12 6.16
C VAL A 14 0.18 1.57 7.61
N GLU A 15 0.77 2.75 7.84
CA GLU A 15 1.09 3.24 9.18
C GLU A 15 0.74 4.73 9.35
N ASP A 16 0.73 5.21 10.59
CA ASP A 16 0.42 6.62 10.90
C ASP A 16 1.51 7.61 10.44
N THR A 17 2.72 7.14 10.15
CA THR A 17 3.85 8.00 9.75
C THR A 17 4.66 7.39 8.61
N GLU A 18 5.29 8.25 7.81
CA GLU A 18 6.13 7.82 6.67
C GLU A 18 7.27 6.89 7.08
N GLU A 19 7.96 7.20 8.18
CA GLU A 19 9.06 6.37 8.68
C GLU A 19 8.58 5.01 9.16
N ALA A 20 7.44 4.95 9.85
CA ALA A 20 6.86 3.68 10.29
C ALA A 20 6.42 2.84 9.09
N ALA A 21 5.71 3.44 8.12
CA ALA A 21 5.26 2.75 6.92
C ALA A 21 6.45 2.15 6.16
N ARG A 22 7.51 2.93 5.94
CA ARG A 22 8.73 2.45 5.29
C ARG A 22 9.35 1.28 6.06
N SER A 23 9.58 1.46 7.36
CA SER A 23 10.26 0.46 8.19
C SER A 23 9.50 -0.86 8.24
N GLU A 24 8.18 -0.79 8.46
CA GLU A 24 7.33 -1.98 8.47
C GLU A 24 7.27 -2.61 7.08
N GLY A 25 7.12 -1.82 6.02
CA GLY A 25 7.10 -2.33 4.64
C GLY A 25 8.40 -3.04 4.25
N GLU A 26 9.57 -2.50 4.62
CA GLU A 26 10.86 -3.15 4.41
C GLU A 26 10.98 -4.46 5.22
N ALA A 27 10.46 -4.49 6.44
CA ALA A 27 10.44 -5.70 7.27
C ALA A 27 9.53 -6.77 6.64
N THR A 28 8.31 -6.42 6.25
CA THR A 28 7.37 -7.32 5.56
C THR A 28 7.96 -7.87 4.27
N MET A 29 8.59 -7.03 3.45
CA MET A 29 9.30 -7.48 2.25
C MET A 29 10.43 -8.47 2.56
N GLN A 30 11.17 -8.25 3.64
CA GLN A 30 12.22 -9.18 4.07
C GLN A 30 11.64 -10.53 4.50
N GLU A 31 10.55 -10.52 5.27
CA GLU A 31 9.87 -11.73 5.71
C GLU A 31 9.26 -12.51 4.53
N MET A 32 8.71 -11.81 3.54
CA MET A 32 8.14 -12.39 2.32
C MET A 32 9.20 -12.80 1.29
N GLY A 33 10.47 -12.47 1.50
CA GLY A 33 11.56 -12.73 0.55
C GLY A 33 11.57 -11.80 -0.67
N ALA A 34 10.80 -10.72 -0.65
CA ALA A 34 10.77 -9.65 -1.65
C ALA A 34 11.85 -8.56 -1.41
N SER A 35 12.90 -8.87 -0.66
CA SER A 35 13.94 -7.91 -0.26
C SER A 35 14.68 -7.28 -1.45
N ALA A 36 14.68 -7.94 -2.61
CA ALA A 36 15.25 -7.39 -3.84
C ALA A 36 14.47 -6.17 -4.35
N GLU A 37 13.19 -6.07 -4.02
CA GLU A 37 12.28 -4.99 -4.43
C GLU A 37 12.25 -3.83 -3.43
N ALA A 38 12.91 -3.97 -2.28
CA ALA A 38 12.99 -2.92 -1.26
C ALA A 38 13.60 -1.62 -1.80
N ALA A 39 14.47 -1.69 -2.82
CA ALA A 39 15.01 -0.51 -3.50
C ALA A 39 13.94 0.30 -4.26
N SER A 40 12.84 -0.34 -4.64
CA SER A 40 11.69 0.26 -5.32
C SER A 40 10.58 0.69 -4.35
N LEU A 41 10.75 0.43 -3.04
CA LEU A 41 9.76 0.77 -2.02
C LEU A 41 9.65 2.29 -1.90
N LYS A 42 8.45 2.79 -2.15
CA LYS A 42 8.08 4.20 -2.01
C LYS A 42 7.13 4.35 -0.83
N VAL A 43 7.04 5.57 -0.32
CA VAL A 43 6.05 5.93 0.69
C VAL A 43 5.29 7.14 0.19
N ALA A 44 3.97 7.08 0.32
CA ALA A 44 3.06 8.17 -0.02
C ALA A 44 1.92 8.24 1.02
N PRO A 45 1.33 9.43 1.22
CA PRO A 45 0.05 9.51 1.93
C PRO A 45 -0.97 8.61 1.24
N ILE A 46 -1.84 8.00 2.04
CA ILE A 46 -2.93 7.14 1.58
C ILE A 46 -4.25 7.75 2.04
N ASP A 47 -5.21 7.74 1.13
CA ASP A 47 -6.56 8.23 1.39
C ASP A 47 -7.35 7.25 2.29
N ASP A 48 -8.38 7.75 2.98
CA ASP A 48 -9.12 6.93 3.94
C ASP A 48 -9.97 5.83 3.23
N ASP A 49 -10.49 6.06 2.02
CA ASP A 49 -11.25 5.06 1.25
C ASP A 49 -10.37 3.86 0.89
N LEU A 50 -9.14 4.07 0.39
CA LEU A 50 -8.22 2.96 0.12
C LEU A 50 -7.82 2.19 1.40
N VAL A 51 -7.69 2.87 2.54
CA VAL A 51 -7.43 2.20 3.82
C VAL A 51 -8.61 1.30 4.21
N GLU A 52 -9.84 1.77 4.03
CA GLU A 52 -11.04 0.96 4.28
C GLU A 52 -11.15 -0.22 3.31
N ALA A 53 -10.82 0.00 2.02
CA ALA A 53 -10.80 -1.05 1.00
C ALA A 53 -9.78 -2.15 1.34
N LEU A 54 -8.56 -1.79 1.76
CA LEU A 54 -7.53 -2.74 2.19
C LEU A 54 -7.99 -3.58 3.38
N ALA A 55 -8.58 -2.93 4.41
CA ALA A 55 -9.10 -3.64 5.58
C ALA A 55 -10.27 -4.59 5.22
N GLN A 56 -11.09 -4.22 4.23
CA GLN A 56 -12.15 -5.08 3.73
C GLN A 56 -11.58 -6.27 2.96
N ALA A 57 -10.60 -6.03 2.08
CA ALA A 57 -9.91 -7.07 1.32
C ALA A 57 -9.19 -8.10 2.19
N GLU A 58 -8.64 -7.70 3.35
CA GLU A 58 -8.11 -8.68 4.32
C GLU A 58 -9.19 -9.64 4.85
N THR A 59 -10.45 -9.21 4.87
CA THR A 59 -11.59 -10.02 5.32
C THR A 59 -12.20 -10.84 4.18
N THR A 60 -12.33 -10.26 2.99
CA THR A 60 -13.01 -10.89 1.84
C THR A 60 -12.06 -11.67 0.94
N GLY A 61 -10.77 -11.35 0.99
CA GLY A 61 -9.74 -11.86 0.08
C GLY A 61 -9.82 -11.27 -1.32
N GLU A 62 -10.46 -10.10 -1.48
CA GLU A 62 -10.55 -9.39 -2.76
C GLU A 62 -9.26 -8.61 -3.08
N ASP A 63 -8.98 -8.45 -4.36
CA ASP A 63 -7.86 -7.62 -4.81
C ASP A 63 -8.27 -6.14 -4.82
N VAL A 64 -7.47 -5.29 -4.17
CA VAL A 64 -7.66 -3.83 -4.16
C VAL A 64 -6.71 -3.20 -5.16
N LEU A 65 -7.26 -2.45 -6.10
CA LEU A 65 -6.47 -1.67 -7.04
C LEU A 65 -6.24 -0.27 -6.49
N PHE A 66 -5.01 0.22 -6.64
CA PHE A 66 -4.61 1.56 -6.21
C PHE A 66 -3.83 2.26 -7.31
N ASP A 67 -3.84 3.59 -7.29
CA ASP A 67 -2.99 4.43 -8.15
C ASP A 67 -2.48 5.65 -7.38
N LEU A 68 -1.41 6.26 -7.87
CA LEU A 68 -0.82 7.45 -7.26
C LEU A 68 -1.36 8.70 -7.94
N ILE A 69 -2.33 9.34 -7.29
CA ILE A 69 -3.03 10.52 -7.79
C ILE A 69 -2.59 11.74 -6.98
N ASP A 70 -1.97 12.72 -7.64
CA ASP A 70 -1.45 13.94 -7.01
C ASP A 70 -0.47 13.70 -5.84
N GLY A 71 0.21 12.55 -5.82
CA GLY A 71 1.13 12.16 -4.75
C GLY A 71 0.46 11.47 -3.55
N GLU A 72 -0.84 11.20 -3.64
CA GLU A 72 -1.61 10.40 -2.68
C GLU A 72 -2.02 9.07 -3.32
N LEU A 73 -1.94 7.99 -2.54
CA LEU A 73 -2.45 6.69 -2.95
C LEU A 73 -3.95 6.65 -2.76
N CYS A 74 -4.66 6.43 -3.86
CA CYS A 74 -6.10 6.35 -3.89
C CYS A 74 -6.57 5.00 -4.46
N GLU A 75 -7.72 4.54 -4.00
CA GLU A 75 -8.39 3.40 -4.64
C GLU A 75 -8.79 3.77 -6.07
N VAL A 76 -8.68 2.81 -6.98
CA VAL A 76 -9.23 2.96 -8.32
C VAL A 76 -10.42 2.03 -8.46
N GLU A 77 -11.55 2.59 -8.92
CA GLU A 77 -12.69 1.79 -9.32
C GLU A 77 -12.24 0.78 -10.39
N THR A 78 -12.47 -0.50 -10.12
CA THR A 78 -12.43 -1.55 -11.14
C THR A 78 -13.45 -1.16 -12.21
N VAL A 79 -12.99 -0.64 -13.35
CA VAL A 79 -13.85 -0.41 -14.50
C VAL A 79 -14.34 -1.79 -14.95
N GLU A 80 -15.54 -2.17 -14.51
CA GLU A 80 -16.24 -3.36 -14.99
C GLU A 80 -16.46 -3.18 -16.50
N GLY A 81 -15.67 -3.89 -17.30
CA GLY A 81 -15.79 -3.99 -18.75
C GLY A 81 -16.69 -5.14 -19.18
#